data_AF-A0A523T255-F1
#
_entry.id   AF-A0A523T255-F1
#
_cell.length_a   1.000
_cell.length_b   1.000
_cell.length_c   1.000
_cell.angle_alpha   90.00
_cell.angle_beta   90.00
_cell.angle_gamma   90.00
#
_symmetry.space_group_name_H-M   'P 1'
#
loop_
_entity.id
_entity.type
_entity.pdbx_description
1 polymer ?
#
loop_
_entity_poly.entity_id
_entity_poly.type
_entity_poly.pdbx_seq_one_letter_code
_entity_poly.pdbx_strand_id
1 'polypeptide(L)'
;MKKLISCIFCIAIIAILFSCAGEKKDVLYQIPLETKVKDCSIIFSRDGEHFAFIKEGTEGEAVIYNGNTDKTYLIIDALCLSPDGTHYAYLATDGKSEIVVKDGEEIAHYKSKTIIRRDKEFKTIQLLNDGSVIYTKKEPKNMKKVYKNNKPIDASPYSSKPEVSKNGNHLLFWSIDGTGDYLVFDGKKKKIKDIPFFLAISGDGKHYGAIIREGKNKNAVLIDGAVKISFDSKNSVVLFALSEKGEHYVLVQNDRASGDLKIKYDGVIVYSASDIFTNSISFSEDDLHYALVIFKPPMNKAGLLFDGKEIPSFDPNFSTINECFKEGRPLVFDPTGTRLLYIAGSGTNQIVALDQKVQIRFDLYNTEVYQQYFSSEKEISCLIHDRINKQIVRVRKTLQ
;
A
#
# COMPACT_ATOMS: atom_id res chain seq x y z
N MET A 1 -47.12 -34.20 -48.17
CA MET A 1 -47.05 -32.78 -47.76
C MET A 1 -47.66 -32.64 -46.37
N LYS A 2 -46.94 -31.95 -45.47
CA LYS A 2 -47.31 -31.51 -44.11
C LYS A 2 -47.25 -32.53 -42.94
N LYS A 3 -46.35 -32.17 -42.01
CA LYS A 3 -46.43 -32.15 -40.54
C LYS A 3 -45.87 -33.33 -39.71
N LEU A 4 -44.97 -32.90 -38.81
CA LEU A 4 -44.72 -33.31 -37.42
C LEU A 4 -43.81 -34.52 -37.13
N ILE A 5 -42.69 -34.23 -36.46
CA ILE A 5 -42.05 -34.86 -35.27
C ILE A 5 -40.67 -34.16 -35.15
N SER A 6 -40.49 -33.12 -34.32
CA SER A 6 -40.34 -33.12 -32.85
C SER A 6 -38.95 -33.55 -32.36
N CYS A 7 -38.25 -32.58 -31.77
CA CYS A 7 -37.26 -32.67 -30.68
C CYS A 7 -36.04 -33.58 -30.87
N ILE A 8 -34.84 -32.97 -30.92
CA ILE A 8 -33.70 -33.21 -30.01
C ILE A 8 -32.52 -32.33 -30.46
N PHE A 9 -32.31 -31.23 -29.72
CA PHE A 9 -31.05 -30.55 -29.34
C PHE A 9 -31.27 -29.04 -29.14
N CYS A 10 -32.06 -28.73 -28.11
CA CYS A 10 -31.77 -27.56 -27.28
C CYS A 10 -30.49 -27.87 -26.48
N ILE A 11 -29.40 -27.15 -26.77
CA ILE A 11 -28.38 -26.58 -25.84
C ILE A 11 -27.43 -25.81 -26.76
N ALA A 12 -27.81 -24.58 -27.07
CA ALA A 12 -26.92 -23.52 -27.53
C ALA A 12 -27.61 -22.21 -27.16
N ILE A 13 -27.87 -22.05 -25.86
CA ILE A 13 -28.50 -20.87 -25.29
C ILE A 13 -27.49 -20.24 -24.33
N ILE A 14 -26.96 -19.11 -24.80
CA ILE A 14 -26.57 -17.92 -24.04
C ILE A 14 -25.29 -18.04 -23.20
N ALA A 15 -24.19 -17.64 -23.82
CA ALA A 15 -23.12 -16.89 -23.15
C ALA A 15 -22.85 -15.60 -23.94
N ILE A 16 -23.89 -14.82 -24.19
CA ILE A 16 -23.72 -13.39 -24.51
C ILE A 16 -23.77 -12.69 -23.16
N LEU A 17 -22.57 -12.47 -22.60
CA LEU A 17 -22.38 -11.55 -21.48
C LEU A 17 -23.00 -10.21 -21.89
N PHE A 18 -24.01 -9.77 -21.13
CA PHE A 18 -24.45 -8.39 -21.16
C PHE A 18 -23.27 -7.50 -20.73
N SER A 19 -22.48 -7.02 -21.69
CA SER A 19 -21.57 -5.90 -21.48
C SER A 19 -22.40 -4.63 -21.45
N CYS A 20 -23.05 -4.37 -20.31
CA CYS A 20 -23.44 -3.00 -20.04
C CYS A 20 -22.14 -2.19 -19.87
N ALA A 21 -21.87 -1.30 -20.84
CA ALA A 21 -20.92 -0.18 -20.79
C ALA A 21 -19.41 -0.41 -21.00
N GLY A 22 -18.98 -0.89 -22.18
CA GLY A 22 -17.61 -0.63 -22.70
C GLY A 22 -16.42 -1.16 -21.87
N GLU A 23 -16.68 -1.96 -20.84
CA GLU A 23 -15.68 -2.54 -19.95
C GLU A 23 -15.20 -3.89 -20.49
N LYS A 24 -13.89 -4.12 -20.45
CA LYS A 24 -13.26 -5.41 -20.73
C LYS A 24 -12.94 -6.09 -19.40
N LYS A 25 -13.20 -7.39 -19.29
CA LYS A 25 -12.91 -8.19 -18.09
C LYS A 25 -11.97 -9.34 -18.46
N ASP A 26 -10.82 -9.39 -17.80
CA ASP A 26 -9.85 -10.46 -17.93
C ASP A 26 -9.79 -11.23 -16.62
N VAL A 27 -10.17 -12.51 -16.65
CA VAL A 27 -10.04 -13.39 -15.48
C VAL A 27 -8.57 -13.77 -15.35
N LEU A 28 -7.89 -13.26 -14.33
CA LEU A 28 -6.49 -13.56 -14.05
C LEU A 28 -6.35 -14.93 -13.39
N TYR A 29 -7.32 -15.29 -12.54
CA TYR A 29 -7.31 -16.56 -11.83
C TYR A 29 -8.71 -16.97 -11.38
N GLN A 30 -9.03 -18.25 -11.58
CA GLN A 30 -10.23 -18.88 -11.05
C GLN A 30 -9.88 -19.52 -9.71
N ILE A 31 -10.42 -18.96 -8.62
CA ILE A 31 -10.28 -19.52 -7.28
C ILE A 31 -11.14 -20.79 -7.20
N PRO A 32 -10.58 -21.93 -6.74
CA PRO A 32 -11.37 -23.14 -6.52
C PRO A 32 -12.51 -22.88 -5.54
N LEU A 33 -13.68 -23.51 -5.77
CA LEU A 33 -14.93 -23.17 -5.07
C LEU A 33 -14.82 -23.33 -3.55
N GLU A 34 -14.11 -24.37 -3.12
CA GLU A 34 -13.83 -24.74 -1.73
C GLU A 34 -12.75 -23.88 -1.06
N THR A 35 -12.00 -23.08 -1.84
CA THR A 35 -10.96 -22.23 -1.29
C THR A 35 -11.58 -21.06 -0.52
N LYS A 36 -11.20 -20.97 0.76
CA LYS A 36 -11.44 -19.80 1.59
C LYS A 36 -10.23 -18.88 1.49
N VAL A 37 -10.42 -17.67 0.97
CA VAL A 37 -9.39 -16.64 0.94
C VAL A 37 -9.40 -15.94 2.30
N LYS A 38 -8.24 -15.82 2.94
CA LYS A 38 -8.09 -15.04 4.17
C LYS A 38 -8.44 -13.59 3.88
N ASP A 39 -9.29 -13.00 4.71
CA ASP A 39 -9.74 -11.63 4.53
C ASP A 39 -8.54 -10.67 4.42
N CYS A 40 -8.63 -9.71 3.50
CA CYS A 40 -7.63 -8.67 3.28
C CYS A 40 -6.22 -9.16 2.88
N SER A 41 -6.08 -10.42 2.45
CA SER A 41 -4.78 -10.99 2.10
C SER A 41 -4.39 -10.85 0.64
N ILE A 42 -5.33 -10.49 -0.26
CA ILE A 42 -5.02 -10.35 -1.68
C ILE A 42 -4.17 -9.10 -1.92
N ILE A 43 -3.02 -9.29 -2.53
CA ILE A 43 -2.10 -8.22 -2.94
C ILE A 43 -1.77 -8.37 -4.42
N PHE A 44 -1.51 -7.23 -5.07
CA PHE A 44 -1.19 -7.14 -6.49
C PHE A 44 0.10 -6.36 -6.69
N SER A 45 0.80 -6.66 -7.78
CA SER A 45 1.86 -5.79 -8.31
C SER A 45 1.27 -4.48 -8.83
N ARG A 46 2.11 -3.46 -9.03
CA ARG A 46 1.66 -2.13 -9.48
C ARG A 46 0.92 -2.16 -10.82
N ASP A 47 1.35 -3.03 -11.73
CA ASP A 47 0.73 -3.26 -13.04
C ASP A 47 -0.40 -4.31 -13.01
N GLY A 48 -0.55 -5.03 -11.90
CA GLY A 48 -1.53 -6.10 -11.75
C GLY A 48 -1.24 -7.37 -12.55
N GLU A 49 -0.02 -7.54 -13.05
CA GLU A 49 0.42 -8.77 -13.73
C GLU A 49 0.72 -9.91 -12.75
N HIS A 50 1.06 -9.58 -11.51
CA HIS A 50 1.28 -10.54 -10.45
C HIS A 50 0.34 -10.30 -9.28
N PHE A 51 -0.07 -11.39 -8.64
CA PHE A 51 -0.89 -11.35 -7.44
C PHE A 51 -0.50 -12.46 -6.48
N ALA A 52 -0.76 -12.22 -5.19
CA ALA A 52 -0.69 -13.23 -4.16
C ALA A 52 -1.87 -13.10 -3.20
N PHE A 53 -2.26 -14.22 -2.58
CA PHE A 53 -3.23 -14.20 -1.48
C PHE A 53 -2.99 -15.38 -0.54
N ILE A 54 -3.61 -15.34 0.65
CA ILE A 54 -3.52 -16.43 1.62
C ILE A 54 -4.80 -17.25 1.52
N LYS A 55 -4.67 -18.56 1.29
CA LYS A 55 -5.79 -19.50 1.47
C LYS A 55 -5.79 -20.05 2.89
N GLU A 56 -6.98 -20.18 3.46
CA GLU A 56 -7.21 -20.82 4.75
C GLU A 56 -7.75 -22.24 4.55
N GLY A 57 -7.27 -23.18 5.35
CA GLY A 57 -7.72 -24.57 5.37
C GLY A 57 -7.67 -25.17 6.77
N THR A 58 -8.17 -26.40 6.91
CA THR A 58 -8.20 -27.11 8.20
C THR A 58 -6.80 -27.44 8.74
N GLU A 59 -5.82 -27.60 7.84
CA GLU A 59 -4.43 -27.91 8.18
C GLU A 59 -3.56 -26.67 8.39
N GLY A 60 -4.11 -25.47 8.13
CA GLY A 60 -3.40 -24.21 8.23
C GLY A 60 -3.62 -23.28 7.03
N GLU A 61 -2.70 -22.35 6.85
CA GLU A 61 -2.71 -21.33 5.81
C GLU A 61 -1.60 -21.58 4.78
N ALA A 62 -1.84 -21.23 3.52
CA ALA A 62 -0.81 -21.28 2.47
C ALA A 62 -0.93 -20.06 1.55
N VAL A 63 0.21 -19.62 1.01
CA VAL A 63 0.23 -18.56 -0.01
C VAL A 63 -0.12 -19.16 -1.37
N ILE A 64 -0.97 -18.46 -2.11
CA ILE A 64 -1.18 -18.66 -3.54
C ILE A 64 -0.50 -17.49 -4.27
N TYR A 65 0.50 -17.77 -5.10
CA TYR A 65 1.18 -16.79 -5.95
C TYR A 65 0.94 -17.13 -7.42
N ASN A 66 0.28 -16.24 -8.16
CA ASN A 66 -0.11 -16.46 -9.56
C ASN A 66 -0.74 -17.84 -9.82
N GLY A 67 -1.57 -18.30 -8.88
CA GLY A 67 -2.26 -19.59 -8.94
C GLY A 67 -1.46 -20.80 -8.43
N ASN A 68 -0.15 -20.65 -8.18
CA ASN A 68 0.67 -21.71 -7.59
C ASN A 68 0.55 -21.70 -6.07
N THR A 69 0.44 -22.89 -5.48
CA THR A 69 0.26 -23.06 -4.04
C THR A 69 1.60 -23.38 -3.36
N ASP A 70 1.93 -22.62 -2.33
CA ASP A 70 3.08 -22.85 -1.46
C ASP A 70 2.81 -23.90 -0.35
N LYS A 71 3.86 -24.22 0.40
CA LYS A 71 3.78 -25.03 1.62
C LYS A 71 2.77 -24.43 2.63
N THR A 72 2.02 -25.32 3.28
CA THR A 72 1.08 -24.97 4.37
C THR A 72 1.82 -24.74 5.69
N TYR A 73 1.44 -23.69 6.40
CA TYR A 73 1.91 -23.34 7.74
C TYR A 73 0.71 -23.16 8.68
N LEU A 74 0.95 -23.09 9.99
CA LEU A 74 -0.15 -22.90 10.94
C LEU A 74 -0.83 -21.53 10.73
N ILE A 75 -0.03 -20.46 10.59
CA ILE A 75 -0.50 -19.09 10.31
C ILE A 75 0.54 -18.36 9.44
N ILE A 76 0.07 -17.51 8.53
CA ILE A 76 0.84 -16.53 7.77
C ILE A 76 0.41 -15.12 8.20
N ASP A 77 1.36 -14.35 8.72
CA ASP A 77 1.11 -13.05 9.37
C ASP A 77 1.34 -11.84 8.46
N ALA A 78 2.30 -11.92 7.53
CA ALA A 78 2.67 -10.81 6.67
C ALA A 78 3.09 -11.32 5.30
N LEU A 79 2.36 -10.95 4.26
CA LEU A 79 2.62 -11.30 2.86
C LEU A 79 2.93 -10.01 2.09
N CYS A 80 3.97 -10.02 1.26
CA CYS A 80 4.31 -8.92 0.38
C CYS A 80 4.84 -9.39 -0.98
N LEU A 81 4.72 -8.50 -1.97
CA LEU A 81 5.37 -8.61 -3.28
C LEU A 81 6.53 -7.61 -3.36
N SER A 82 7.52 -7.88 -4.22
CA SER A 82 8.39 -6.83 -4.73
C SER A 82 7.56 -5.82 -5.54
N PRO A 83 7.99 -4.56 -5.67
CA PRO A 83 7.24 -3.56 -6.44
C PRO A 83 6.92 -3.94 -7.89
N ASP A 84 7.82 -4.69 -8.55
CA ASP A 84 7.59 -5.29 -9.88
C ASP A 84 6.76 -6.59 -9.86
N GLY A 85 6.46 -7.14 -8.69
CA GLY A 85 5.67 -8.36 -8.51
C GLY A 85 6.40 -9.67 -8.79
N THR A 86 7.66 -9.63 -9.24
CA THR A 86 8.42 -10.82 -9.66
C THR A 86 8.87 -11.70 -8.51
N HIS A 87 8.92 -11.13 -7.30
CA HIS A 87 9.26 -11.83 -6.07
C HIS A 87 8.15 -11.66 -5.02
N TYR A 88 8.04 -12.63 -4.13
CA TYR A 88 7.13 -12.58 -3.00
C TYR A 88 7.78 -13.15 -1.74
N ALA A 89 7.36 -12.63 -0.59
CA ALA A 89 7.89 -13.05 0.70
C ALA A 89 6.81 -13.02 1.76
N TYR A 90 6.94 -13.89 2.76
CA TYR A 90 6.02 -13.90 3.87
C TYR A 90 6.63 -14.39 5.18
N LEU A 91 5.98 -13.98 6.28
CA LEU A 91 6.26 -14.44 7.63
C LEU A 91 5.23 -15.50 7.99
N ALA A 92 5.68 -16.74 8.16
CA ALA A 92 4.86 -17.84 8.63
C ALA A 92 5.23 -18.26 10.05
N THR A 93 4.35 -19.04 10.69
CA THR A 93 4.64 -19.73 11.94
C THR A 93 4.15 -21.17 11.87
N ASP A 94 4.94 -22.08 12.46
CA ASP A 94 4.57 -23.49 12.68
C ASP A 94 4.03 -23.72 14.11
N GLY A 95 3.76 -22.62 14.85
CA GLY A 95 3.35 -22.62 16.25
C GLY A 95 4.51 -22.55 17.25
N LYS A 96 5.76 -22.83 16.82
CA LYS A 96 6.97 -22.79 17.68
C LYS A 96 7.97 -21.75 17.18
N SER A 97 8.07 -21.62 15.86
CA SER A 97 9.07 -20.84 15.17
C SER A 97 8.42 -19.82 14.24
N GLU A 98 9.08 -18.69 14.06
CA GLU A 98 8.82 -17.76 12.97
C GLU A 98 9.70 -18.14 11.79
N ILE A 99 9.09 -18.24 10.60
CA ILE A 99 9.74 -18.70 9.38
C ILE A 99 9.61 -17.59 8.35
N VAL A 100 10.75 -17.11 7.84
CA VAL A 100 10.78 -16.14 6.74
C VAL A 100 10.90 -16.94 5.46
N VAL A 101 9.92 -16.77 4.57
CA VAL A 101 9.85 -17.46 3.28
C VAL A 101 10.01 -16.44 2.16
N LYS A 102 10.75 -16.80 1.12
CA LYS A 102 10.91 -16.03 -0.12
C LYS A 102 10.71 -16.97 -1.29
N ASP A 103 9.81 -16.61 -2.22
CA ASP A 103 9.55 -17.38 -3.44
C ASP A 103 9.30 -18.88 -3.17
N GLY A 104 8.55 -19.20 -2.11
CA GLY A 104 8.27 -20.56 -1.67
C GLY A 104 9.39 -21.25 -0.88
N GLU A 105 10.57 -20.65 -0.76
CA GLU A 105 11.71 -21.20 -0.05
C GLU A 105 11.88 -20.60 1.36
N GLU A 106 12.01 -21.46 2.37
CA GLU A 106 12.30 -21.06 3.74
C GLU A 106 13.75 -20.55 3.84
N ILE A 107 13.94 -19.25 4.07
CA ILE A 107 15.28 -18.62 4.12
C ILE A 107 15.79 -18.38 5.54
N ALA A 108 14.91 -18.42 6.55
CA ALA A 108 15.28 -18.25 7.96
C ALA A 108 14.25 -18.86 8.92
N HIS A 109 14.73 -19.39 10.04
CA HIS A 109 13.91 -19.87 11.16
C HIS A 109 14.36 -19.20 12.46
N TYR A 110 13.40 -18.69 13.22
CA TYR A 110 13.63 -18.03 14.50
C TYR A 110 12.65 -18.54 15.55
N LYS A 111 12.96 -18.34 16.82
CA LYS A 111 11.98 -18.56 17.89
C LYS A 111 10.82 -17.56 17.74
N SER A 112 9.63 -17.95 18.17
CA SER A 112 8.45 -17.07 18.19
C SER A 112 8.74 -15.68 18.78
N LYS A 113 8.13 -14.63 18.21
CA LYS A 113 8.21 -13.21 18.63
C LYS A 113 9.59 -12.57 18.46
N THR A 114 10.40 -13.06 17.51
CA THR A 114 11.74 -12.55 17.18
C THR A 114 11.67 -11.46 16.10
N ILE A 115 10.87 -11.64 15.06
CA ILE A 115 10.63 -10.65 14.01
C ILE A 115 9.73 -9.53 14.54
N ILE A 116 10.14 -8.29 14.27
CA ILE A 116 9.39 -7.10 14.64
C ILE A 116 8.25 -6.90 13.63
N ARG A 117 7.03 -7.17 14.08
CA ARG A 117 5.81 -6.72 13.41
C ARG A 117 5.66 -5.22 13.63
N ARG A 118 5.35 -4.47 12.57
CA ARG A 118 5.01 -3.04 12.69
C ARG A 118 3.49 -2.90 12.73
N ASP A 119 3.00 -1.83 13.36
CA ASP A 119 1.57 -1.54 13.54
C ASP A 119 0.79 -1.44 12.21
N LYS A 120 1.49 -1.23 11.08
CA LYS A 120 0.98 -1.46 9.73
C LYS A 120 1.58 -2.77 9.20
N GLU A 121 0.79 -3.84 9.13
CA GLU A 121 1.21 -5.21 8.82
C GLU A 121 2.13 -5.30 7.58
N PHE A 122 1.87 -4.48 6.55
CA PHE A 122 2.59 -4.41 5.28
C PHE A 122 4.08 -4.00 5.36
N LYS A 123 4.57 -3.52 6.51
CA LYS A 123 6.01 -3.14 6.67
C LYS A 123 6.81 -4.12 7.53
N THR A 124 6.22 -5.26 7.90
CA THR A 124 6.90 -6.31 8.67
C THR A 124 8.01 -6.98 7.85
N ILE A 125 7.69 -7.34 6.61
CA ILE A 125 8.63 -7.84 5.60
C ILE A 125 8.46 -6.98 4.34
N GLN A 126 9.57 -6.56 3.74
CA GLN A 126 9.61 -5.79 2.50
C GLN A 126 10.55 -6.47 1.50
N LEU A 127 10.32 -6.24 0.21
CA LEU A 127 11.14 -6.76 -0.89
C LEU A 127 11.70 -5.62 -1.73
N LEU A 128 12.97 -5.75 -2.11
CA LEU A 128 13.54 -5.04 -3.25
C LEU A 128 13.23 -5.84 -4.54
N ASN A 129 13.27 -5.19 -5.71
CA ASN A 129 13.08 -5.85 -7.00
C ASN A 129 14.19 -6.87 -7.32
N ASP A 130 15.37 -6.74 -6.70
CA ASP A 130 16.43 -7.75 -6.79
C ASP A 130 16.10 -9.06 -6.02
N GLY A 131 14.89 -9.16 -5.45
CA GLY A 131 14.42 -10.27 -4.64
C GLY A 131 15.00 -10.29 -3.22
N SER A 132 15.65 -9.22 -2.77
CA SER A 132 16.15 -9.16 -1.40
C SER A 132 15.05 -8.90 -0.39
N VAL A 133 15.00 -9.75 0.64
CA VAL A 133 14.04 -9.66 1.74
C VAL A 133 14.60 -8.80 2.86
N ILE A 134 13.86 -7.76 3.24
CA ILE A 134 14.20 -6.79 4.27
C ILE A 134 13.22 -6.89 5.44
N TYR A 135 13.73 -7.04 6.66
CA TYR A 135 12.92 -7.05 7.88
C TYR A 135 13.72 -6.59 9.10
N THR A 136 13.04 -6.26 10.19
CA THR A 136 13.68 -5.95 11.47
C THR A 136 13.49 -7.11 12.46
N LYS A 137 14.58 -7.52 13.10
CA LYS A 137 14.63 -8.60 14.07
C LYS A 137 15.10 -8.09 15.44
N LYS A 138 14.58 -8.68 16.53
CA LYS A 138 15.11 -8.50 17.89
C LYS A 138 16.45 -9.20 18.04
N GLU A 139 17.38 -8.51 18.70
CA GLU A 139 18.70 -8.99 19.07
C GLU A 139 18.86 -8.97 20.60
N PRO A 140 19.86 -9.68 21.16
CA PRO A 140 20.13 -9.66 22.60
C PRO A 140 20.26 -8.23 23.17
N LYS A 141 20.06 -8.10 24.49
CA LYS A 141 20.13 -6.80 25.20
C LYS A 141 19.13 -5.76 24.68
N ASN A 142 17.94 -6.21 24.27
CA ASN A 142 16.86 -5.36 23.74
C ASN A 142 17.23 -4.57 22.47
N MET A 143 18.24 -5.02 21.73
CA MET A 143 18.63 -4.41 20.46
C MET A 143 17.67 -4.83 19.35
N LYS A 144 17.65 -4.06 18.26
CA LYS A 144 16.95 -4.40 17.02
C LYS A 144 17.90 -4.22 15.87
N LYS A 145 17.76 -5.04 14.83
CA LYS A 145 18.61 -4.96 13.66
C LYS A 145 17.84 -5.21 12.39
N VAL A 146 18.16 -4.45 11.35
CA VAL A 146 17.68 -4.69 9.99
C VAL A 146 18.49 -5.84 9.40
N TYR A 147 17.76 -6.77 8.79
CA TYR A 147 18.29 -7.92 8.09
C TYR A 147 17.98 -7.80 6.61
N LYS A 148 18.94 -8.18 5.77
CA LYS A 148 18.80 -8.39 4.32
C LYS A 148 19.15 -9.85 4.06
N ASN A 149 18.19 -10.65 3.56
CA ASN A 149 18.38 -12.07 3.24
C ASN A 149 18.98 -12.89 4.40
N ASN A 150 18.36 -12.83 5.59
CA ASN A 150 18.81 -13.54 6.81
C ASN A 150 20.22 -13.16 7.31
N LYS A 151 20.79 -12.05 6.83
CA LYS A 151 22.05 -11.50 7.35
C LYS A 151 21.82 -10.09 7.88
N PRO A 152 22.48 -9.70 8.99
CA PRO A 152 22.46 -8.31 9.43
C PRO A 152 22.93 -7.40 8.30
N ILE A 153 22.20 -6.31 8.05
CA ILE A 153 22.48 -5.45 6.89
C ILE A 153 23.80 -4.69 7.00
N ASP A 154 24.25 -4.46 8.23
CA ASP A 154 25.49 -3.74 8.53
C ASP A 154 26.11 -4.25 9.86
N ALA A 155 27.23 -3.65 10.24
CA ALA A 155 27.91 -3.93 11.51
C ALA A 155 27.32 -3.15 12.71
N SER A 156 26.25 -2.37 12.53
CA SER A 156 25.71 -1.52 13.59
C SER A 156 25.17 -2.36 14.76
N PRO A 157 25.35 -1.93 16.02
CA PRO A 157 24.69 -2.56 17.17
C PRO A 157 23.16 -2.44 17.10
N TYR A 158 22.64 -1.39 16.45
CA TYR A 158 21.22 -1.15 16.34
C TYR A 158 20.86 -0.57 14.98
N SER A 159 19.86 -1.17 14.32
CA SER A 159 19.23 -0.59 13.14
C SER A 159 17.74 -0.95 13.06
N SER A 160 16.94 -0.03 12.52
CA SER A 160 15.49 -0.16 12.45
C SER A 160 14.90 0.72 11.35
N LYS A 161 13.56 0.66 11.22
CA LYS A 161 12.76 1.43 10.26
C LYS A 161 13.22 1.27 8.80
N PRO A 162 13.49 0.06 8.26
CA PRO A 162 13.73 -0.06 6.83
C PRO A 162 12.53 0.43 6.01
N GLU A 163 12.80 1.16 4.95
CA GLU A 163 11.84 1.65 3.96
C GLU A 163 12.41 1.36 2.57
N VAL A 164 11.69 0.56 1.79
CA VAL A 164 12.00 0.33 0.38
C VAL A 164 11.32 1.41 -0.48
N SER A 165 12.01 1.91 -1.49
CA SER A 165 11.46 2.88 -2.43
C SER A 165 10.31 2.30 -3.24
N LYS A 166 9.42 3.17 -3.73
CA LYS A 166 8.26 2.78 -4.58
C LYS A 166 8.70 2.03 -5.84
N ASN A 167 9.86 2.39 -6.40
CA ASN A 167 10.44 1.71 -7.56
C ASN A 167 11.17 0.40 -7.20
N GLY A 168 11.28 0.02 -5.93
CA GLY A 168 11.87 -1.25 -5.46
C GLY A 168 13.39 -1.35 -5.49
N ASN A 169 14.10 -0.28 -5.84
CA ASN A 169 15.54 -0.33 -6.09
C ASN A 169 16.40 0.26 -4.95
N HIS A 170 15.79 0.97 -3.99
CA HIS A 170 16.51 1.69 -2.95
C HIS A 170 16.00 1.33 -1.56
N LEU A 171 16.90 1.38 -0.59
CA LEU A 171 16.61 1.11 0.81
C LEU A 171 17.14 2.23 1.70
N LEU A 172 16.24 2.77 2.53
CA LEU A 172 16.55 3.69 3.60
C LEU A 172 16.30 3.02 4.94
N PHE A 173 17.22 3.16 5.88
CA PHE A 173 16.99 2.77 7.27
C PHE A 173 17.77 3.65 8.23
N TRP A 174 17.46 3.52 9.51
CA TRP A 174 18.20 4.18 10.58
C TRP A 174 19.14 3.19 11.26
N SER A 175 20.36 3.62 11.55
CA SER A 175 21.33 2.87 12.34
C SER A 175 22.00 3.74 13.39
N ILE A 176 22.48 3.11 14.46
CA ILE A 176 23.38 3.72 15.45
C ILE A 176 24.71 2.99 15.35
N ASP A 177 25.80 3.71 15.21
CA ASP A 177 27.11 3.19 15.62
C ASP A 177 27.60 3.96 16.86
N GLY A 178 28.63 3.46 17.54
CA GLY A 178 29.12 4.06 18.79
C GLY A 178 29.51 5.55 18.70
N THR A 179 29.43 6.16 17.52
CA THR A 179 29.69 7.58 17.28
C THR A 179 28.44 8.43 17.06
N GLY A 180 27.25 7.83 16.91
CA GLY A 180 25.97 8.54 16.84
C GLY A 180 24.89 7.87 15.95
N ASP A 181 23.87 8.64 15.62
CA ASP A 181 22.75 8.25 14.77
C ASP A 181 23.02 8.52 13.28
N TYR A 182 22.56 7.61 12.42
CA TYR A 182 22.76 7.67 10.98
C TYR A 182 21.51 7.30 10.20
N LEU A 183 21.22 8.08 9.16
CA LEU A 183 20.44 7.58 8.02
C LEU A 183 21.38 6.79 7.11
N VAL A 184 20.93 5.63 6.67
CA VAL A 184 21.67 4.79 5.73
C VAL A 184 20.81 4.62 4.49
N PHE A 185 21.25 5.24 3.41
CA PHE A 185 20.60 5.18 2.10
C PHE A 185 21.50 4.41 1.14
N ASP A 186 21.07 3.22 0.71
CA ASP A 186 21.87 2.29 -0.10
C ASP A 186 23.30 2.09 0.40
N GLY A 187 23.42 1.86 1.71
CA GLY A 187 24.70 1.65 2.39
C GLY A 187 25.50 2.93 2.67
N LYS A 188 25.12 4.09 2.09
CA LYS A 188 25.77 5.37 2.37
C LYS A 188 25.23 5.98 3.66
N LYS A 189 26.13 6.22 4.61
CA LYS A 189 25.81 6.79 5.92
C LYS A 189 25.79 8.32 5.89
N LYS A 190 24.72 8.91 6.42
CA LYS A 190 24.63 10.33 6.75
C LYS A 190 24.35 10.49 8.25
N LYS A 191 25.29 11.11 8.97
CA LYS A 191 25.14 11.39 10.40
C LYS A 191 23.99 12.37 10.63
N ILE A 192 23.16 12.08 11.61
CA ILE A 192 22.05 12.93 12.08
C ILE A 192 22.22 13.22 13.57
N LYS A 193 21.48 14.22 14.06
CA LYS A 193 21.60 14.67 15.45
C LYS A 193 20.91 13.73 16.44
N ASP A 194 19.89 12.99 16.02
CA ASP A 194 19.02 12.20 16.89
C ASP A 194 18.21 11.18 16.05
N ILE A 195 17.49 10.30 16.73
CA ILE A 195 16.66 9.22 16.17
C ILE A 195 15.57 9.79 15.25
N PRO A 196 15.39 9.24 14.03
CA PRO A 196 14.33 9.65 13.13
C PRO A 196 12.98 9.06 13.53
N PHE A 197 11.94 9.88 13.49
CA PHE A 197 10.55 9.48 13.72
C PHE A 197 9.93 8.87 12.47
N PHE A 198 10.13 9.52 11.32
CA PHE A 198 9.63 9.11 10.01
C PHE A 198 10.76 9.05 9.01
N LEU A 199 10.64 8.15 8.04
CA LEU A 199 11.54 7.98 6.91
C LEU A 199 10.69 7.96 5.64
N ALA A 200 11.20 8.56 4.57
CA ALA A 200 10.56 8.57 3.26
C ALA A 200 11.62 8.53 2.16
N ILE A 201 11.27 7.96 1.01
CA ILE A 201 12.07 7.98 -0.21
C ILE A 201 11.15 8.53 -1.31
N SER A 202 11.68 9.36 -2.22
CA SER A 202 10.93 9.82 -3.40
C SER A 202 10.50 8.63 -4.27
N GLY A 203 9.45 8.81 -5.06
CA GLY A 203 8.92 7.77 -5.95
C GLY A 203 9.96 7.21 -6.93
N ASP A 204 10.82 8.08 -7.45
CA ASP A 204 11.92 7.77 -8.36
C ASP A 204 13.16 7.22 -7.66
N GLY A 205 13.19 7.23 -6.32
CA GLY A 205 14.27 6.69 -5.52
C GLY A 205 15.53 7.57 -5.45
N LYS A 206 15.53 8.81 -5.96
CA LYS A 206 16.74 9.65 -5.96
C LYS A 206 16.94 10.44 -4.68
N HIS A 207 15.85 10.73 -3.98
CA HIS A 207 15.86 11.57 -2.78
C HIS A 207 15.34 10.81 -1.58
N TYR A 208 15.86 11.12 -0.41
CA TYR A 208 15.41 10.54 0.84
C TYR A 208 15.23 11.59 1.92
N GLY A 209 14.28 11.33 2.81
CA GLY A 209 13.89 12.26 3.84
C GLY A 209 13.69 11.60 5.20
N ALA A 210 13.80 12.41 6.24
CA ALA A 210 13.48 12.01 7.60
C ALA A 210 12.89 13.15 8.41
N ILE A 211 12.07 12.80 9.39
CA ILE A 211 11.73 13.71 10.49
C ILE A 211 12.62 13.37 11.67
N ILE A 212 13.44 14.31 12.10
CA ILE A 212 14.40 14.13 13.20
C ILE A 212 14.10 15.11 14.33
N ARG A 213 14.57 14.79 15.54
CA ARG A 213 14.61 15.75 16.64
C ARG A 213 15.80 16.70 16.46
N GLU A 214 15.57 17.98 16.72
CA GLU A 214 16.57 19.04 16.66
C GLU A 214 16.62 19.79 18.00
N GLY A 215 17.36 19.25 18.96
CA GLY A 215 17.41 19.78 20.32
C GLY A 215 16.17 19.42 21.14
N LYS A 216 15.95 20.13 22.26
CA LYS A 216 14.96 19.70 23.27
C LYS A 216 13.49 19.83 22.82
N ASN A 217 13.15 20.89 22.09
CA ASN A 217 11.77 21.29 21.82
C ASN A 217 11.48 21.52 20.33
N LYS A 218 12.36 21.06 19.43
CA LYS A 218 12.15 21.18 17.99
C LYS A 218 12.36 19.85 17.29
N ASN A 219 11.59 19.65 16.24
CA ASN A 219 11.82 18.64 15.22
C ASN A 219 12.17 19.33 13.91
N ALA A 220 12.71 18.59 12.95
CA ALA A 220 13.10 19.12 11.65
C ALA A 220 12.79 18.13 10.52
N VAL A 221 12.41 18.68 9.36
CA VAL A 221 12.40 17.96 8.09
C VAL A 221 13.82 17.96 7.54
N LEU A 222 14.36 16.77 7.30
CA LEU A 222 15.63 16.54 6.65
C LEU A 222 15.37 15.94 5.27
N ILE A 223 15.97 16.48 4.21
CA ILE A 223 15.97 15.89 2.87
C ILE A 223 17.42 15.85 2.39
N ASP A 224 17.89 14.67 1.98
CA ASP A 224 19.27 14.38 1.55
C ASP A 224 20.34 14.86 2.54
N GLY A 225 20.01 14.83 3.82
CA GLY A 225 20.90 15.26 4.88
C GLY A 225 20.96 16.78 5.11
N ALA A 226 20.14 17.58 4.42
CA ALA A 226 19.97 19.00 4.66
C ALA A 226 18.66 19.28 5.43
N VAL A 227 18.73 20.12 6.46
CA VAL A 227 17.55 20.59 7.18
C VAL A 227 16.80 21.59 6.31
N LYS A 228 15.52 21.31 6.03
CA LYS A 228 14.65 22.17 5.23
C LYS A 228 13.84 23.14 6.08
N ILE A 229 13.23 22.62 7.15
CA ILE A 229 12.47 23.41 8.11
C ILE A 229 12.56 22.78 9.50
N SER A 230 12.54 23.63 10.54
CA SER A 230 12.42 23.21 11.94
C SER A 230 11.09 23.72 12.52
N PHE A 231 10.47 22.94 13.40
CA PHE A 231 9.17 23.22 13.98
C PHE A 231 9.07 22.74 15.44
N ASP A 232 8.13 23.26 16.21
CA ASP A 232 7.93 22.88 17.62
C ASP A 232 7.59 21.39 17.74
N SER A 233 8.32 20.67 18.59
CA SER A 233 8.14 19.23 18.80
C SER A 233 6.82 18.87 19.50
N LYS A 234 6.10 19.85 20.07
CA LYS A 234 4.73 19.66 20.60
C LYS A 234 3.72 19.30 19.51
N ASN A 235 3.98 19.68 18.27
CA ASN A 235 3.14 19.35 17.14
C ASN A 235 3.61 18.03 16.53
N SER A 236 3.03 16.93 17.02
CA SER A 236 3.41 15.58 16.60
C SER A 236 3.12 15.36 15.11
N VAL A 237 4.02 14.66 14.43
CA VAL A 237 3.85 14.33 13.01
C VAL A 237 3.02 13.07 12.88
N VAL A 238 2.04 13.10 11.98
CA VAL A 238 1.16 11.97 11.63
C VAL A 238 1.58 11.35 10.30
N LEU A 239 1.96 12.19 9.34
CA LEU A 239 2.38 11.78 7.99
C LEU A 239 3.56 12.63 7.54
N PHE A 240 4.53 11.99 6.91
CA PHE A 240 5.59 12.63 6.15
C PHE A 240 5.79 11.84 4.86
N ALA A 241 5.66 12.51 3.72
CA ALA A 241 5.80 11.92 2.39
C ALA A 241 6.63 12.83 1.48
N LEU A 242 7.51 12.22 0.69
CA LEU A 242 8.18 12.87 -0.42
C LEU A 242 7.37 12.64 -1.70
N SER A 243 7.43 13.61 -2.59
CA SER A 243 6.88 13.56 -3.95
C SER A 243 7.61 12.54 -4.85
N GLU A 244 7.11 12.33 -6.07
CA GLU A 244 7.64 11.31 -6.98
C GLU A 244 9.09 11.60 -7.39
N LYS A 245 9.45 12.85 -7.70
CA LYS A 245 10.84 13.26 -7.97
C LYS A 245 11.55 13.79 -6.73
N GLY A 246 10.84 13.94 -5.60
CA GLY A 246 11.41 14.41 -4.34
C GLY A 246 11.68 15.91 -4.29
N GLU A 247 11.12 16.68 -5.21
CA GLU A 247 11.24 18.14 -5.25
C GLU A 247 10.39 18.80 -4.16
N HIS A 248 9.28 18.15 -3.80
CA HIS A 248 8.30 18.60 -2.81
C HIS A 248 8.04 17.56 -1.71
N TYR A 249 7.45 18.01 -0.60
CA TYR A 249 7.01 17.12 0.47
C TYR A 249 5.70 17.57 1.12
N VAL A 250 4.97 16.59 1.65
CA VAL A 250 3.81 16.81 2.52
C VAL A 250 4.13 16.40 3.95
N LEU A 251 3.78 17.26 4.88
CA LEU A 251 3.89 17.05 6.32
C LEU A 251 2.54 17.30 6.99
N VAL A 252 2.03 16.32 7.72
CA VAL A 252 0.77 16.46 8.47
C VAL A 252 1.08 16.38 9.96
N GLN A 253 0.60 17.37 10.72
CA GLN A 253 0.90 17.52 12.14
C GLN A 253 -0.34 17.74 12.96
N ASN A 254 -0.42 17.13 14.14
CA ASN A 254 -1.38 17.57 15.16
C ASN A 254 -1.01 18.96 15.63
N ASP A 255 -1.93 19.91 15.55
CA ASP A 255 -1.81 21.20 16.20
C ASP A 255 -2.45 21.13 17.58
N ARG A 256 -1.61 21.17 18.61
CA ARG A 256 -2.09 21.05 20.00
C ARG A 256 -3.00 22.22 20.41
N ALA A 257 -2.85 23.39 19.77
CA ALA A 257 -3.64 24.57 20.11
C ALA A 257 -5.07 24.45 19.58
N SER A 258 -5.26 24.07 18.32
CA SER A 258 -6.59 23.94 17.72
C SER A 258 -7.21 22.55 17.91
N GLY A 259 -6.40 21.51 18.12
CA GLY A 259 -6.83 20.11 18.14
C GLY A 259 -6.96 19.48 16.75
N ASP A 260 -6.76 20.25 15.68
CA ASP A 260 -6.86 19.76 14.29
C ASP A 260 -5.51 19.27 13.76
N LEU A 261 -5.56 18.51 12.67
CA LEU A 261 -4.42 18.26 11.81
C LEU A 261 -4.15 19.45 10.88
N LYS A 262 -2.90 19.92 10.87
CA LYS A 262 -2.39 20.89 9.89
C LYS A 262 -1.65 20.14 8.78
N ILE A 263 -2.17 20.25 7.56
CA ILE A 263 -1.54 19.72 6.36
C ILE A 263 -0.63 20.82 5.81
N LYS A 264 0.64 20.48 5.60
CA LYS A 264 1.65 21.39 5.07
C LYS A 264 2.24 20.84 3.78
N TYR A 265 2.33 21.71 2.78
CA TYR A 265 3.09 21.49 1.54
C TYR A 265 4.33 22.36 1.60
N ASP A 266 5.52 21.74 1.55
CA ASP A 266 6.82 22.42 1.71
C ASP A 266 6.91 23.36 2.91
N GLY A 267 6.29 22.96 4.02
CA GLY A 267 6.28 23.71 5.27
C GLY A 267 5.21 24.80 5.36
N VAL A 268 4.52 25.13 4.27
CA VAL A 268 3.39 26.08 4.26
C VAL A 268 2.11 25.34 4.62
N ILE A 269 1.35 25.85 5.58
CA ILE A 269 0.03 25.29 5.93
C ILE A 269 -0.92 25.56 4.77
N VAL A 270 -1.43 24.49 4.17
CA VAL A 270 -2.35 24.55 3.03
C VAL A 270 -3.78 24.21 3.43
N TYR A 271 -3.97 23.42 4.51
CA TYR A 271 -5.29 23.02 4.97
C TYR A 271 -5.31 22.61 6.45
N SER A 272 -6.49 22.67 7.08
CA SER A 272 -6.75 22.13 8.43
C SER A 272 -7.89 21.11 8.38
N ALA A 273 -7.65 19.91 8.90
CA ALA A 273 -8.59 18.79 8.87
C ALA A 273 -8.73 18.18 10.28
N SER A 274 -9.87 17.55 10.59
CA SER A 274 -10.00 16.81 11.87
C SER A 274 -9.24 15.49 11.85
N ASP A 275 -9.15 14.85 10.68
CA ASP A 275 -8.41 13.61 10.47
C ASP A 275 -8.03 13.46 8.98
N ILE A 276 -7.22 12.46 8.64
CA ILE A 276 -6.84 12.10 7.27
C ILE A 276 -6.76 10.58 7.08
N PHE A 277 -6.82 10.11 5.84
CA PHE A 277 -6.31 8.78 5.53
C PHE A 277 -4.84 8.82 5.17
N THR A 278 -4.02 8.25 6.04
CA THR A 278 -2.56 8.30 5.89
C THR A 278 -2.05 7.55 4.65
N ASN A 279 -2.78 6.55 4.15
CA ASN A 279 -2.42 5.80 2.95
C ASN A 279 -2.99 6.40 1.64
N SER A 280 -3.68 7.54 1.71
CA SER A 280 -4.33 8.17 0.54
C SER A 280 -3.45 9.20 -0.19
N ILE A 281 -2.37 9.68 0.45
CA ILE A 281 -1.49 10.69 -0.14
C ILE A 281 -0.93 10.21 -1.48
N SER A 282 -1.02 11.07 -2.48
CA SER A 282 -0.53 10.81 -3.83
C SER A 282 0.02 12.10 -4.43
N PHE A 283 1.04 11.96 -5.26
CA PHE A 283 1.63 13.03 -6.06
C PHE A 283 1.52 12.66 -7.54
N SER A 284 1.36 13.65 -8.41
CA SER A 284 1.51 13.45 -9.85
C SER A 284 2.96 13.13 -10.19
N GLU A 285 3.20 12.40 -11.29
CA GLU A 285 4.57 12.01 -11.69
C GLU A 285 5.47 13.21 -12.02
N ASP A 286 4.87 14.35 -12.36
CA ASP A 286 5.59 15.60 -12.61
C ASP A 286 5.87 16.42 -11.35
N ASP A 287 5.38 15.98 -10.18
CA ASP A 287 5.40 16.67 -8.88
C ASP A 287 4.62 18.00 -8.82
N LEU A 288 3.83 18.34 -9.83
CA LEU A 288 3.06 19.60 -9.85
C LEU A 288 1.78 19.55 -9.00
N HIS A 289 1.25 18.36 -8.76
CA HIS A 289 -0.03 18.15 -8.09
C HIS A 289 0.07 17.13 -6.97
N TYR A 290 -0.77 17.30 -5.94
CA TYR A 290 -0.92 16.33 -4.86
C TYR A 290 -2.37 16.22 -4.41
N ALA A 291 -2.72 15.04 -3.89
CA ALA A 291 -4.03 14.79 -3.35
C ALA A 291 -3.99 13.90 -2.11
N LEU A 292 -4.95 14.10 -1.20
CA LEU A 292 -5.20 13.20 -0.08
C LEU A 292 -6.67 13.24 0.36
N VAL A 293 -7.11 12.19 1.05
CA VAL A 293 -8.43 12.13 1.68
C VAL A 293 -8.35 12.76 3.08
N ILE A 294 -9.29 13.64 3.37
CA ILE A 294 -9.39 14.44 4.59
C ILE A 294 -10.74 14.26 5.28
N PHE A 295 -10.82 14.53 6.57
CA PHE A 295 -12.04 14.58 7.36
C PHE A 295 -12.25 15.97 7.98
N LYS A 296 -13.51 16.32 8.25
CA LYS A 296 -13.89 17.62 8.81
C LYS A 296 -14.74 17.50 10.08
N PRO A 297 -14.63 18.42 11.04
CA PRO A 297 -15.64 18.57 12.08
C PRO A 297 -16.99 19.06 11.50
N PRO A 298 -18.16 18.73 12.10
CA PRO A 298 -18.41 17.84 13.24
C PRO A 298 -18.88 16.42 12.81
N MET A 299 -18.65 16.00 11.57
CA MET A 299 -19.10 14.70 11.05
C MET A 299 -17.99 14.03 10.25
N ASN A 300 -17.86 12.70 10.33
CA ASN A 300 -16.96 11.81 9.58
C ASN A 300 -17.09 11.86 8.04
N LYS A 301 -17.36 13.05 7.47
CA LYS A 301 -17.48 13.31 6.06
C LYS A 301 -16.07 13.35 5.48
N ALA A 302 -15.73 12.31 4.74
CA ALA A 302 -14.51 12.28 3.97
C ALA A 302 -14.65 13.22 2.76
N GLY A 303 -13.61 14.02 2.52
CA GLY A 303 -13.44 14.85 1.34
C GLY A 303 -12.12 14.55 0.66
N LEU A 304 -11.97 15.04 -0.57
CA LEU A 304 -10.69 15.03 -1.28
C LEU A 304 -10.07 16.42 -1.22
N LEU A 305 -8.83 16.49 -0.77
CA LEU A 305 -7.99 17.66 -0.91
C LEU A 305 -7.13 17.48 -2.16
N PHE A 306 -7.21 18.42 -3.09
CA PHE A 306 -6.42 18.50 -4.31
C PHE A 306 -5.71 19.86 -4.33
N ASP A 307 -4.38 19.87 -4.28
CA ASP A 307 -3.56 21.10 -4.25
C ASP A 307 -4.00 22.12 -3.18
N GLY A 308 -4.34 21.62 -1.99
CA GLY A 308 -4.79 22.47 -0.88
C GLY A 308 -6.22 22.99 -1.01
N LYS A 309 -6.90 22.67 -2.11
CA LYS A 309 -8.31 22.96 -2.31
C LYS A 309 -9.14 21.70 -2.16
N GLU A 310 -10.18 21.79 -1.35
CA GLU A 310 -11.15 20.71 -1.26
C GLU A 310 -12.00 20.66 -2.53
N ILE A 311 -12.17 19.46 -3.04
CA ILE A 311 -13.02 19.18 -4.18
C ILE A 311 -14.17 18.26 -3.74
N PRO A 312 -15.35 18.37 -4.39
CA PRO A 312 -16.43 17.44 -4.11
C PRO A 312 -15.96 16.00 -4.31
N SER A 313 -16.43 15.09 -3.46
CA SER A 313 -16.21 13.66 -3.60
C SER A 313 -17.52 12.93 -3.36
N PHE A 314 -17.63 11.71 -3.88
CA PHE A 314 -18.76 10.86 -3.56
C PHE A 314 -18.71 10.51 -2.06
N ASP A 315 -19.73 10.95 -1.35
CA ASP A 315 -19.87 10.93 0.11
C ASP A 315 -20.18 9.53 0.68
N PRO A 316 -20.19 9.29 2.01
CA PRO A 316 -19.37 9.85 3.11
C PRO A 316 -18.74 8.78 4.02
N ASN A 317 -19.10 7.49 3.90
CA ASN A 317 -18.82 6.52 4.95
C ASN A 317 -17.73 5.56 4.50
N PHE A 318 -16.47 5.98 4.61
CA PHE A 318 -15.35 5.08 4.34
C PHE A 318 -15.33 3.86 5.26
N SER A 319 -16.15 3.80 6.32
CA SER A 319 -16.38 2.56 7.08
C SER A 319 -17.12 1.48 6.30
N THR A 320 -17.82 1.82 5.20
CA THR A 320 -18.41 0.83 4.29
C THR A 320 -17.44 0.40 3.19
N ILE A 321 -16.30 1.07 3.06
CA ILE A 321 -15.21 0.58 2.21
C ILE A 321 -14.51 -0.48 3.04
N ASN A 322 -14.82 -1.74 2.72
CA ASN A 322 -14.24 -2.99 3.20
C ASN A 322 -13.16 -2.87 4.29
N GLU A 323 -13.29 -3.62 5.39
CA GLU A 323 -12.42 -3.58 6.57
C GLU A 323 -10.91 -3.57 6.28
N CYS A 324 -10.50 -4.12 5.13
CA CYS A 324 -9.14 -4.11 4.62
C CYS A 324 -8.54 -2.72 4.37
N PHE A 325 -9.37 -1.68 4.21
CA PHE A 325 -8.96 -0.34 3.81
C PHE A 325 -9.41 0.74 4.81
N LYS A 326 -9.40 0.43 6.11
CA LYS A 326 -9.71 1.37 7.21
C LYS A 326 -8.87 2.66 7.16
N GLU A 327 -7.67 2.61 6.59
CA GLU A 327 -6.76 3.74 6.36
C GLU A 327 -6.85 4.35 4.95
N GLY A 328 -7.91 4.01 4.20
CA GLY A 328 -8.12 4.41 2.82
C GLY A 328 -7.35 3.57 1.79
N ARG A 329 -7.56 3.90 0.51
CA ARG A 329 -6.78 3.39 -0.63
C ARG A 329 -5.91 4.52 -1.21
N PRO A 330 -4.80 4.19 -1.89
CA PRO A 330 -4.01 5.19 -2.61
C PRO A 330 -4.88 5.93 -3.61
N LEU A 331 -4.76 7.26 -3.68
CA LEU A 331 -5.25 8.02 -4.82
C LEU A 331 -4.28 7.87 -5.99
N VAL A 332 -4.76 7.94 -7.23
CA VAL A 332 -3.93 7.72 -8.41
C VAL A 332 -4.11 8.86 -9.38
N PHE A 333 -3.03 9.60 -9.64
CA PHE A 333 -2.99 10.54 -10.75
C PHE A 333 -2.92 9.80 -12.09
N ASP A 334 -3.54 10.37 -13.11
CA ASP A 334 -3.32 9.90 -14.47
C ASP A 334 -1.90 10.21 -14.95
N PRO A 335 -1.44 9.58 -16.05
CA PRO A 335 -0.09 9.81 -16.57
C PRO A 335 0.21 11.27 -16.97
N THR A 336 -0.81 12.12 -17.14
CA THR A 336 -0.61 13.56 -17.38
C THR A 336 -0.47 14.37 -16.10
N GLY A 337 -0.78 13.78 -14.93
CA GLY A 337 -0.76 14.46 -13.65
C GLY A 337 -1.98 15.34 -13.37
N THR A 338 -2.92 15.48 -14.31
CA THR A 338 -4.00 16.46 -14.24
C THR A 338 -5.33 15.90 -13.75
N ARG A 339 -5.46 14.57 -13.74
CA ARG A 339 -6.71 13.88 -13.41
C ARG A 339 -6.51 12.92 -12.24
N LEU A 340 -7.55 12.79 -11.42
CA LEU A 340 -7.49 12.00 -10.19
C LEU A 340 -8.46 10.81 -10.24
N LEU A 341 -7.90 9.61 -10.17
CA LEU A 341 -8.59 8.33 -10.08
C LEU A 341 -8.61 7.83 -8.63
N TYR A 342 -9.80 7.47 -8.16
CA TYR A 342 -9.99 6.99 -6.80
C TYR A 342 -11.17 6.03 -6.69
N ILE A 343 -11.19 5.28 -5.59
CA ILE A 343 -12.33 4.42 -5.24
C ILE A 343 -13.10 5.07 -4.10
N ALA A 344 -14.42 5.11 -4.23
CA ALA A 344 -15.32 5.61 -3.20
C ALA A 344 -16.51 4.68 -2.99
N GLY A 345 -17.19 4.81 -1.85
CA GLY A 345 -18.49 4.19 -1.62
C GLY A 345 -19.62 5.03 -2.23
N SER A 346 -20.70 4.39 -2.65
CA SER A 346 -21.93 5.05 -3.12
C SER A 346 -23.14 4.14 -2.89
N GLY A 347 -23.79 4.32 -1.73
CA GLY A 347 -24.87 3.43 -1.30
C GLY A 347 -24.37 2.00 -1.10
N THR A 348 -24.96 1.04 -1.82
CA THR A 348 -24.54 -0.38 -1.83
C THR A 348 -23.44 -0.69 -2.85
N ASN A 349 -22.79 0.33 -3.42
CA ASN A 349 -21.77 0.15 -4.45
C ASN A 349 -20.40 0.67 -4.00
N GLN A 350 -19.34 0.05 -4.54
CA GLN A 350 -18.04 0.68 -4.72
C GLN A 350 -17.96 1.26 -6.13
N ILE A 351 -17.40 2.45 -6.25
CA ILE A 351 -17.27 3.13 -7.55
C ILE A 351 -15.80 3.47 -7.82
N VAL A 352 -15.38 3.25 -9.04
CA VAL A 352 -14.13 3.80 -9.57
C VAL A 352 -14.49 5.14 -10.21
N ALA A 353 -13.97 6.23 -9.65
CA ALA A 353 -14.27 7.59 -10.06
C ALA A 353 -13.01 8.25 -10.62
N LEU A 354 -13.19 8.99 -11.71
CA LEU A 354 -12.15 9.82 -12.32
C LEU A 354 -12.70 11.24 -12.43
N ASP A 355 -12.03 12.20 -11.79
CA ASP A 355 -12.44 13.61 -11.71
C ASP A 355 -13.90 13.76 -11.28
N GLN A 356 -14.29 13.03 -10.23
CA GLN A 356 -15.64 13.06 -9.66
C GLN A 356 -16.74 12.54 -10.59
N LYS A 357 -16.37 11.88 -11.70
CA LYS A 357 -17.30 11.17 -12.57
C LYS A 357 -17.15 9.67 -12.36
N VAL A 358 -18.27 8.99 -12.14
CA VAL A 358 -18.28 7.54 -12.01
C VAL A 358 -17.91 6.89 -13.33
N GLN A 359 -16.87 6.07 -13.30
CA GLN A 359 -16.38 5.34 -14.46
C GLN A 359 -16.86 3.89 -14.43
N ILE A 360 -16.71 3.22 -13.30
CA ILE A 360 -17.11 1.82 -13.12
C ILE A 360 -17.86 1.69 -11.77
N ARG A 361 -18.88 0.82 -11.72
CA ARG A 361 -19.63 0.50 -10.49
C ARG A 361 -19.53 -0.99 -10.19
N PHE A 362 -19.32 -1.30 -8.92
CA PHE A 362 -19.28 -2.66 -8.38
C PHE A 362 -20.23 -2.77 -7.19
N ASP A 363 -20.87 -3.92 -7.05
CA ASP A 363 -21.65 -4.23 -5.85
C ASP A 363 -20.72 -4.42 -4.65
N LEU A 364 -21.02 -3.74 -3.54
CA LEU A 364 -20.14 -3.70 -2.37
C LEU A 364 -20.02 -5.06 -1.66
N TYR A 365 -21.06 -5.89 -1.70
CA TYR A 365 -21.10 -7.15 -0.94
C TYR A 365 -20.42 -8.29 -1.69
N ASN A 366 -20.43 -8.22 -3.02
CA ASN A 366 -20.00 -9.30 -3.89
C ASN A 366 -18.66 -9.04 -4.58
N THR A 367 -18.21 -7.79 -4.62
CA THR A 367 -16.95 -7.43 -5.28
C THR A 367 -16.11 -6.54 -4.37
N GLU A 368 -14.86 -6.94 -4.19
CA GLU A 368 -13.86 -6.12 -3.54
C GLU A 368 -12.92 -5.53 -4.59
N VAL A 369 -12.83 -4.21 -4.66
CA VAL A 369 -11.82 -3.54 -5.48
C VAL A 369 -10.56 -3.37 -4.64
N TYR A 370 -9.45 -3.98 -5.04
CA TYR A 370 -8.19 -3.90 -4.29
C TYR A 370 -7.34 -2.73 -4.75
N GLN A 371 -7.26 -2.52 -6.07
CA GLN A 371 -6.37 -1.54 -6.66
C GLN A 371 -7.00 -0.95 -7.92
N GLN A 372 -6.89 0.37 -8.07
CA GLN A 372 -7.16 1.09 -9.30
C GLN A 372 -5.86 1.68 -9.83
N TYR A 373 -5.70 1.74 -11.15
CA TYR A 373 -4.53 2.28 -11.82
C TYR A 373 -4.85 2.65 -13.27
N PHE A 374 -3.91 3.32 -13.94
CA PHE A 374 -3.93 3.50 -15.38
C PHE A 374 -3.02 2.46 -16.04
N SER A 375 -3.54 1.73 -17.04
CA SER A 375 -2.72 0.79 -17.81
C SER A 375 -1.67 1.52 -18.66
N SER A 376 -0.73 0.77 -19.23
CA SER A 376 0.21 1.30 -20.23
C SER A 376 -0.50 1.91 -21.45
N GLU A 377 -1.70 1.41 -21.77
CA GLU A 377 -2.58 1.94 -22.82
C GLU A 377 -3.42 3.15 -22.35
N LYS A 378 -3.18 3.66 -21.14
CA LYS A 378 -3.91 4.77 -20.49
C LYS A 378 -5.40 4.48 -20.28
N GLU A 379 -5.79 3.21 -20.21
CA GLU A 379 -7.15 2.80 -19.82
C GLU A 379 -7.29 2.86 -18.30
N ILE A 380 -8.49 3.20 -17.80
CA ILE A 380 -8.81 3.01 -16.39
C ILE A 380 -8.84 1.50 -16.13
N SER A 381 -8.05 1.05 -15.16
CA SER A 381 -7.95 -0.36 -14.80
C SER A 381 -8.19 -0.53 -13.30
N CYS A 382 -8.79 -1.66 -12.94
CA CYS A 382 -8.88 -2.07 -11.55
C CYS A 382 -8.77 -3.58 -11.39
N LEU A 383 -8.21 -3.99 -10.25
CA LEU A 383 -8.06 -5.38 -9.84
C LEU A 383 -9.07 -5.67 -8.75
N ILE A 384 -9.87 -6.69 -8.99
CA ILE A 384 -10.99 -7.04 -8.13
C ILE A 384 -10.95 -8.51 -7.72
N HIS A 385 -11.54 -8.77 -6.56
CA HIS A 385 -11.97 -10.10 -6.14
C HIS A 385 -13.48 -10.19 -6.33
N ASP A 386 -13.91 -10.99 -7.30
CA ASP A 386 -15.30 -11.35 -7.51
C ASP A 386 -15.63 -12.55 -6.61
N ARG A 387 -16.33 -12.27 -5.51
CA ARG A 387 -16.65 -13.28 -4.49
C ARG A 387 -17.73 -14.25 -4.96
N ILE A 388 -18.62 -13.83 -5.87
CA ILE A 388 -19.68 -14.68 -6.43
C ILE A 388 -19.06 -15.70 -7.37
N ASN A 389 -18.30 -15.22 -8.35
CA ASN A 389 -17.73 -16.07 -9.38
C ASN A 389 -16.42 -16.74 -8.93
N LYS A 390 -15.92 -16.41 -7.71
CA LYS A 390 -14.66 -16.89 -7.16
C LYS A 390 -13.49 -16.59 -8.10
N GLN A 391 -13.36 -15.32 -8.51
CA GLN A 391 -12.36 -14.92 -9.49
C GLN A 391 -11.53 -13.73 -9.01
N ILE A 392 -10.26 -13.75 -9.41
CA ILE A 392 -9.43 -12.56 -9.45
C ILE A 392 -9.51 -12.01 -10.88
N VAL A 393 -9.96 -10.77 -11.02
CA VAL A 393 -10.31 -10.19 -12.32
C VAL A 393 -9.64 -8.84 -12.47
N ARG A 394 -9.14 -8.59 -13.68
CA ARG A 394 -8.76 -7.25 -14.15
C ARG A 394 -9.92 -6.69 -14.96
N VAL A 395 -10.41 -5.52 -14.57
CA VAL A 395 -11.45 -4.79 -15.31
C VAL A 395 -10.82 -3.55 -15.91
N ARG A 396 -10.99 -3.35 -17.21
CA ARG A 396 -10.43 -2.23 -17.99
C ARG A 396 -11.52 -1.45 -18.70
N LYS A 397 -11.37 -0.13 -18.76
CA LYS A 397 -12.28 0.77 -19.45
C LYS A 397 -11.50 1.85 -20.18
N THR A 398 -11.66 1.89 -21.50
CA THR A 398 -11.10 2.95 -22.35
C THR A 398 -11.79 4.27 -22.02
N LEU A 399 -11.01 5.33 -21.89
CA LEU A 399 -11.53 6.69 -21.75
C LEU A 399 -12.13 7.13 -23.09
N GLN A 400 -13.37 7.63 -23.06
CA GLN A 400 -14.03 8.25 -24.21
C GLN A 400 -13.61 9.71 -24.37
#